data_AF-A0A2A5M6U5-F1
#
_entry.id   AF-A0A2A5M6U5-F1
#
_cell.length_a   1.000
_cell.length_b   1.000
_cell.length_c   1.000
_cell.angle_alpha   90.00
_cell.angle_beta   90.00
_cell.angle_gamma   90.00
#
_symmetry.space_group_name_H-M   'P 1'
#
loop_
_entity.id
_entity.type
_entity.pdbx_description
1 polymer ?
#
loop_
_entity_poly.entity_id
_entity_poly.type
_entity_poly.pdbx_seq_one_letter_code
_entity_poly.pdbx_strand_id
1 'polypeptide(L)'
;CKSKFRHFLDESDFEKLFKRIEILLKNTQFQNLISDGKLLKEQALSFNGEIKQLDLLALKDEEAFIIDYKTGLAMQDKHKEQVRTYKIAISEILKKDKVRAFIVYCLENEIQILEI
;
A
#
# COMPACT_ATOMS: atom_id res chain seq x y z
N CYS A 1 5.12 -16.58 -13.88
CA CYS A 1 3.99 -16.10 -13.04
C CYS A 1 2.61 -16.63 -13.49
N LYS A 2 2.19 -16.48 -14.75
CA LYS A 2 0.83 -16.89 -15.21
C LYS A 2 0.47 -18.37 -14.95
N SER A 3 1.37 -19.33 -15.16
CA SER A 3 1.03 -20.76 -15.02
C SER A 3 0.75 -21.21 -13.58
N LYS A 4 1.14 -20.43 -12.55
CA LYS A 4 1.02 -20.82 -11.14
C LYS A 4 -0.37 -20.53 -10.54
N PHE A 5 -1.16 -19.67 -11.18
CA PHE A 5 -2.45 -19.17 -10.65
C PHE A 5 -3.65 -19.49 -11.55
N ARG A 6 -3.44 -20.21 -12.66
CA ARG A 6 -4.48 -20.57 -13.64
C ARG A 6 -5.62 -21.45 -13.06
N HIS A 7 -5.40 -22.02 -11.87
CA HIS A 7 -6.42 -22.76 -11.13
C HIS A 7 -7.41 -21.86 -10.37
N PHE A 8 -7.09 -20.57 -10.18
CA PHE A 8 -7.86 -19.65 -9.34
C PHE A 8 -8.34 -18.40 -10.08
N LEU A 9 -7.68 -18.03 -11.18
CA LEU A 9 -7.99 -16.83 -11.96
C LEU A 9 -8.11 -17.23 -13.43
N ASP A 10 -9.21 -16.81 -14.06
CA ASP A 10 -9.38 -16.95 -15.50
C ASP A 10 -8.63 -15.85 -16.24
N GLU A 11 -8.64 -15.91 -17.58
CA GLU A 11 -7.95 -14.91 -18.41
C GLU A 11 -8.51 -13.50 -18.20
N SER A 12 -9.82 -13.37 -17.98
CA SER A 12 -10.48 -12.08 -17.74
C SER A 12 -10.07 -11.45 -16.41
N ASP A 13 -9.81 -12.26 -15.38
CA ASP A 13 -9.31 -11.79 -14.09
C ASP A 13 -7.89 -11.25 -14.20
N PHE A 14 -7.04 -11.90 -14.99
CA PHE A 14 -5.69 -11.38 -15.27
C PHE A 14 -5.75 -10.06 -16.03
N GLU A 15 -6.63 -9.93 -17.04
CA GLU A 15 -6.82 -8.69 -17.77
C GLU A 15 -7.23 -7.53 -16.86
N LYS A 16 -8.20 -7.78 -15.96
CA LYS A 16 -8.62 -6.79 -14.94
C LYS A 16 -7.46 -6.42 -14.03
N LEU A 17 -6.66 -7.38 -13.58
CA LEU A 17 -5.50 -7.13 -12.73
C LEU A 17 -4.45 -6.28 -13.45
N PHE A 18 -4.10 -6.63 -14.70
CA PHE A 18 -3.14 -5.86 -15.49
C PHE A 18 -3.62 -4.43 -15.73
N LYS A 19 -4.90 -4.25 -16.06
CA LYS A 19 -5.52 -2.93 -16.21
C LYS A 19 -5.36 -2.10 -14.93
N ARG A 20 -5.68 -2.67 -13.76
CA ARG A 20 -5.54 -1.97 -12.47
C ARG A 20 -4.09 -1.54 -12.20
N ILE A 21 -3.13 -2.44 -12.45
CA ILE A 21 -1.71 -2.14 -12.30
C ILE A 21 -1.29 -1.02 -13.26
N GLU A 22 -1.75 -1.05 -14.51
CA GLU A 22 -1.43 -0.03 -15.50
C GLU A 22 -1.95 1.35 -15.08
N ILE A 23 -3.18 1.44 -14.58
CA ILE A 23 -3.76 2.70 -14.09
C ILE A 23 -2.98 3.20 -12.86
N LEU A 24 -2.61 2.31 -11.93
CA LEU A 24 -1.79 2.63 -10.77
C LEU A 24 -0.43 3.22 -11.16
N LEU A 25 0.27 2.54 -12.08
CA LEU A 25 1.58 3.00 -12.53
C LEU A 25 1.51 4.32 -13.31
N LYS A 26 0.39 4.61 -13.98
CA LYS A 26 0.17 5.89 -14.67
C LYS A 26 -0.34 7.01 -13.74
N ASN A 27 -0.74 6.71 -12.51
CA ASN A 27 -1.26 7.70 -11.58
C ASN A 27 -0.14 8.59 -11.03
N THR A 28 -0.12 9.87 -11.41
CA THR A 28 0.93 10.83 -11.01
C THR A 28 1.05 11.00 -9.50
N GLN A 29 -0.09 11.00 -8.78
CA GLN A 29 -0.06 11.13 -7.32
C GLN A 29 0.65 9.92 -6.69
N PHE A 30 0.35 8.70 -7.14
CA PHE A 30 1.04 7.49 -6.70
C PHE A 30 2.53 7.52 -7.05
N GLN A 31 2.90 7.94 -8.28
CA GLN A 31 4.30 8.08 -8.68
C GLN A 31 5.08 9.02 -7.73
N ASN A 32 4.49 10.15 -7.33
CA ASN A 32 5.12 11.07 -6.38
C ASN A 32 5.26 10.48 -4.96
N LEU A 33 4.35 9.58 -4.57
CA LEU A 33 4.47 8.89 -3.27
C LEU A 33 5.68 7.94 -3.27
N ILE A 34 5.92 7.24 -4.38
CA ILE A 34 6.98 6.22 -4.47
C ILE A 34 8.30 6.76 -5.04
N SER A 35 8.35 8.03 -5.47
CA SER A 35 9.57 8.65 -5.97
C SER A 35 10.56 8.97 -4.85
N ASP A 36 11.85 9.05 -5.21
CA ASP A 36 12.91 9.67 -4.41
C ASP A 36 13.13 9.04 -3.02
N GLY A 37 13.10 7.72 -2.95
CA GLY A 37 13.35 7.01 -1.71
C GLY A 37 13.59 5.51 -1.89
N LYS A 38 13.93 4.85 -0.79
CA LYS A 38 14.07 3.39 -0.75
C LYS A 38 12.69 2.75 -0.54
N LEU A 39 12.27 1.94 -1.50
CA LEU A 39 11.02 1.17 -1.41
C LEU A 39 11.27 -0.16 -0.71
N LEU A 40 10.67 -0.35 0.46
CA LEU A 40 10.67 -1.59 1.21
C LEU A 40 9.29 -2.25 1.10
N LYS A 41 9.24 -3.45 0.53
CA LYS A 41 8.00 -4.21 0.31
C LYS A 41 7.84 -5.29 1.38
N GLU A 42 6.61 -5.59 1.76
CA GLU A 42 6.23 -6.72 2.62
C GLU A 42 6.99 -6.76 3.96
N GLN A 43 7.22 -5.60 4.58
CA GLN A 43 8.02 -5.51 5.80
C GLN A 43 7.23 -6.00 7.02
N ALA A 44 7.80 -6.95 7.75
CA ALA A 44 7.28 -7.37 9.04
C ALA A 44 7.61 -6.33 10.12
N LEU A 45 6.65 -6.07 11.00
CA LEU A 45 6.74 -5.12 12.09
C LEU A 45 6.15 -5.74 13.35
N SER A 46 6.92 -5.75 14.43
CA SER A 46 6.44 -6.16 15.75
C SER A 46 6.04 -4.92 16.54
N PHE A 47 4.78 -4.80 16.91
CA PHE A 47 4.26 -3.66 17.66
C PHE A 47 3.16 -4.10 18.63
N ASN A 48 3.23 -3.66 19.89
CA ASN A 48 2.31 -4.04 20.95
C ASN A 48 2.08 -5.56 21.11
N GLY A 49 3.14 -6.36 20.91
CA GLY A 49 3.07 -7.82 21.03
C GLY A 49 2.47 -8.54 19.81
N GLU A 50 2.08 -7.82 18.76
CA GLU A 50 1.59 -8.39 17.51
C GLU A 50 2.59 -8.21 16.38
N ILE A 51 2.72 -9.23 15.52
CA ILE A 51 3.44 -9.12 14.26
C ILE A 51 2.44 -8.70 13.18
N LYS A 52 2.73 -7.59 12.51
CA LYS A 52 1.98 -7.08 11.37
C LYS A 52 2.88 -7.01 10.15
N GLN A 53 2.30 -6.97 8.96
CA GLN A 53 3.04 -6.84 7.70
C GLN A 53 2.55 -5.61 6.94
N LEU A 54 3.49 -4.76 6.51
CA LEU A 54 3.27 -3.58 5.69
C LEU A 54 3.41 -3.95 4.21
N ASP A 55 2.47 -3.51 3.38
CA ASP A 55 2.56 -3.72 1.93
C ASP A 55 3.77 -2.98 1.34
N LEU A 56 3.84 -1.66 1.56
CA LEU A 56 4.91 -0.82 1.06
C LEU A 56 5.25 0.31 2.05
N LEU A 57 6.55 0.47 2.29
CA LEU A 57 7.13 1.60 2.99
C LEU A 57 8.12 2.30 2.07
N ALA A 58 7.84 3.56 1.71
CA ALA A 58 8.77 4.42 1.00
C ALA A 58 9.55 5.24 2.02
N LEU A 59 10.82 4.87 2.23
CA LEU A 59 11.73 5.58 3.12
C LEU A 59 12.45 6.69 2.34
N LYS A 60 12.16 7.94 2.68
CA LYS A 60 12.87 9.12 2.18
C LYS A 60 13.77 9.66 3.28
N ASP A 61 14.60 10.65 2.95
CA ASP A 61 15.57 11.21 3.90
C ASP A 61 14.89 11.86 5.12
N GLU A 62 13.92 12.75 4.89
CA GLU A 62 13.21 13.44 5.98
C GLU A 62 11.87 12.82 6.38
N GLU A 63 11.28 12.01 5.51
CA GLU A 63 9.93 11.48 5.69
C GLU A 63 9.81 10.00 5.36
N ALA A 64 8.75 9.36 5.82
CA ALA A 64 8.43 7.98 5.49
C ALA A 64 6.95 7.86 5.10
N PHE A 65 6.68 7.22 3.97
CA PHE A 65 5.31 7.01 3.50
C PHE A 65 4.93 5.53 3.60
N ILE A 66 3.87 5.27 4.36
CA ILE A 66 3.25 3.95 4.43
C ILE A 66 2.17 3.90 3.36
N ILE A 67 2.17 2.84 2.57
CA ILE A 67 1.20 2.64 1.49
C ILE A 67 0.62 1.23 1.66
N ASP A 68 -0.69 1.16 1.83
CA ASP A 68 -1.46 -0.07 1.94
C ASP A 68 -2.45 -0.17 0.75
N TYR A 69 -2.40 -1.27 0.00
CA TYR A 69 -3.23 -1.44 -1.20
C TYR A 69 -4.52 -2.17 -0.86
N LYS A 70 -5.61 -1.72 -1.49
CA LYS A 70 -6.93 -2.35 -1.37
C LYS A 70 -7.62 -2.40 -2.73
N THR A 71 -8.23 -3.53 -3.06
CA THR A 71 -8.91 -3.71 -4.37
C THR A 71 -10.40 -3.37 -4.34
N GLY A 72 -10.92 -2.99 -3.17
CA GLY A 72 -12.32 -2.64 -2.96
C GLY A 72 -12.52 -1.75 -1.74
N LEU A 73 -13.72 -1.18 -1.66
CA LEU A 73 -14.12 -0.21 -0.65
C LEU A 73 -14.85 -0.85 0.55
N ALA A 74 -14.98 -2.17 0.57
CA ALA A 74 -15.54 -2.85 1.75
C ALA A 74 -14.62 -2.61 2.96
N MET A 75 -15.19 -2.46 4.16
CA MET A 75 -14.42 -2.34 5.42
C MET A 75 -13.47 -1.13 5.52
N GLN A 76 -13.80 0.02 4.89
CA GLN A 76 -12.93 1.20 4.92
C GLN A 76 -12.50 1.60 6.34
N ASP A 77 -13.38 1.53 7.33
CA ASP A 77 -13.04 1.92 8.70
C ASP A 77 -11.95 1.03 9.30
N LYS A 78 -11.98 -0.28 9.00
CA LYS A 78 -10.91 -1.20 9.40
C LYS A 78 -9.60 -0.90 8.68
N HIS A 79 -9.67 -0.55 7.39
CA HIS A 79 -8.47 -0.14 6.65
C HIS A 79 -7.83 1.11 7.28
N LYS A 80 -8.65 2.10 7.64
CA LYS A 80 -8.17 3.33 8.31
C LYS A 80 -7.54 3.02 9.65
N GLU A 81 -8.16 2.16 10.47
CA GLU A 81 -7.62 1.74 11.76
C GLU A 81 -6.26 1.04 11.62
N GLN A 82 -6.15 0.10 10.67
CA GLN A 82 -4.91 -0.61 10.38
C GLN A 82 -3.78 0.35 9.97
N VAL A 83 -4.06 1.26 9.03
CA VAL A 83 -3.07 2.22 8.53
C VAL A 83 -2.68 3.25 9.60
N ARG A 84 -3.61 3.67 10.47
CA ARG A 84 -3.26 4.50 11.66
C ARG A 84 -2.31 3.77 12.60
N THR A 85 -2.56 2.49 12.84
CA THR A 85 -1.69 1.66 13.70
C THR A 85 -0.28 1.59 13.12
N TYR A 86 -0.16 1.42 11.81
CA TYR A 86 1.14 1.46 11.13
C TYR A 86 1.85 2.79 11.25
N LYS A 87 1.11 3.90 11.07
CA LYS A 87 1.67 5.25 11.21
C LYS A 87 2.28 5.45 12.59
N ILE A 88 1.57 5.09 13.65
CA ILE A 88 2.07 5.18 15.03
C ILE A 88 3.32 4.32 15.20
N ALA A 89 3.24 3.04 14.83
CA ALA A 89 4.35 2.11 15.02
C ALA A 89 5.63 2.53 14.28
N ILE A 90 5.50 2.98 13.03
CA ILE A 90 6.64 3.41 12.22
C ILE A 90 7.22 4.73 12.72
N SER A 91 6.40 5.68 13.17
CA SER A 91 6.90 6.90 13.81
C SER A 91 7.76 6.58 15.03
N GLU A 92 7.31 5.64 15.88
CA GLU A 92 8.06 5.23 17.07
C GLU A 92 9.37 4.49 16.72
N ILE A 93 9.32 3.56 15.76
CA ILE A 93 10.47 2.75 15.37
C ILE A 93 11.54 3.59 14.66
N LEU A 94 11.13 4.44 13.71
CA LEU A 94 12.07 5.24 12.93
C LEU A 94 12.52 6.51 13.66
N LYS A 95 11.82 6.89 14.75
CA LYS A 95 12.03 8.16 15.46
C LYS A 95 12.00 9.36 14.50
N LYS A 96 11.09 9.32 13.52
CA LYS A 96 10.87 10.39 12.53
C LYS A 96 9.55 11.08 12.82
N ASP A 97 9.56 12.40 12.74
CA ASP A 97 8.36 13.21 12.96
C ASP A 97 7.44 13.25 11.73
N LYS A 98 7.99 13.05 10.53
CA LYS A 98 7.26 13.12 9.26
C LYS A 98 6.94 11.71 8.72
N VAL A 99 5.97 11.04 9.34
CA VAL A 99 5.41 9.79 8.81
C VAL A 99 4.00 10.05 8.29
N ARG A 100 3.78 9.75 7.00
CA ARG A 100 2.48 9.87 6.34
C ARG A 100 2.01 8.50 5.91
N ALA A 101 0.71 8.28 5.91
CA ALA A 101 0.14 6.96 5.66
C ALA A 101 -1.03 7.07 4.69
N PHE A 102 -1.03 6.19 3.69
CA PHE A 102 -1.94 6.24 2.56
C PHE A 102 -2.60 4.89 2.34
N ILE A 103 -3.90 4.91 2.10
CA ILE A 103 -4.62 3.78 1.52
C ILE A 103 -4.74 4.04 0.03
N VAL A 104 -4.31 3.08 -0.78
CA VAL A 104 -4.41 3.14 -2.25
C VAL A 104 -5.46 2.12 -2.68
N TYR A 105 -6.64 2.62 -3.03
CA TYR A 105 -7.72 1.81 -3.58
C TYR A 105 -7.51 1.62 -5.08
N CYS A 106 -7.08 0.41 -5.46
CA CYS A 106 -6.94 -0.04 -6.84
C CYS A 106 -8.29 -0.58 -7.35
N LEU A 107 -9.24 0.32 -7.60
CA LEU A 107 -10.57 -0.02 -8.12
C LEU A 107 -10.50 -0.41 -9.60
N GLU A 108 -11.59 -0.93 -10.15
CA GLU A 108 -11.58 -1.50 -11.51
C GLU A 108 -11.20 -0.50 -12.62
N ASN A 109 -11.59 0.76 -12.46
CA ASN A 109 -11.41 1.79 -13.49
C ASN A 109 -10.64 3.03 -13.00
N GLU A 110 -10.29 3.09 -11.72
CA GLU A 110 -9.62 4.25 -11.14
C GLU A 110 -8.77 3.89 -9.93
N ILE A 111 -7.92 4.85 -9.54
CA ILE A 111 -7.10 4.78 -8.34
C ILE A 111 -7.53 5.91 -7.42
N GLN A 112 -7.98 5.56 -6.22
CA GLN A 112 -8.27 6.54 -5.18
C GLN A 112 -7.20 6.44 -4.11
N ILE A 113 -6.60 7.58 -3.76
CA ILE A 113 -5.54 7.65 -2.75
C ILE A 113 -6.07 8.50 -1.59
N LEU A 114 -6.12 7.89 -0.41
CA LEU A 114 -6.59 8.53 0.81
C LEU A 114 -5.45 8.59 1.83
N GLU A 115 -5.11 9.80 2.27
CA GLU A 115 -4.19 10.02 3.39
C GLU A 115 -4.93 9.91 4.73
N ILE A 116 -4.28 9.28 5.72
CA ILE A 116 -4.81 8.96 7.04
C ILE A 116 -3.98 9.59 8.17
#